data_AF-A0A957X9A0-F1
#
_entry.id   AF-A0A957X9A0-F1
#
_cell.length_a   1.000
_cell.length_b   1.000
_cell.length_c   1.000
_cell.angle_alpha   90.00
_cell.angle_beta   90.00
_cell.angle_gamma   90.00
#
_symmetry.space_group_name_H-M   'P 1'
#
loop_
_entity.id
_entity.type
_entity.pdbx_description
1 polymer ?
#
loop_
_entity_poly.entity_id
_entity_poly.type
_entity_poly.pdbx_seq_one_letter_code
_entity_poly.pdbx_strand_id
1 'polypeptide(L)'
;MASFTAVTLVVAVAPIGPLLLRDPTVQDLLSVLHPPLTQGSRGIYLLGTDQLGRDLLARLVSGMRTSLLITSSAVLIGGIIG
;
A
#
# COMPACT_ATOMS: atom_id res chain seq x y z
N MET A 1 -2.56 22.54 7.01
CA MET A 1 -3.22 21.51 7.87
C MET A 1 -3.32 20.17 7.16
N ALA A 2 -3.86 20.10 5.94
CA ALA A 2 -4.03 18.84 5.19
C ALA A 2 -2.76 17.96 5.07
N SER A 3 -1.59 18.54 4.79
CA SER A 3 -0.34 17.78 4.66
C SER A 3 0.08 17.09 5.96
N PHE A 4 -0.09 17.77 7.10
CA PHE A 4 0.22 17.18 8.41
C PHE A 4 -0.69 15.99 8.70
N THR A 5 -2.00 16.14 8.44
CA THR A 5 -2.97 15.06 8.62
C THR A 5 -2.66 13.86 7.73
N ALA A 6 -2.29 14.09 6.48
CA ALA A 6 -1.91 13.03 5.54
C ALA A 6 -0.67 12.26 6.01
N VAL A 7 0.36 12.96 6.48
CA VAL A 7 1.58 12.32 7.00
C VAL A 7 1.27 11.47 8.23
N THR A 8 0.50 12.01 9.18
CA THR A 8 0.09 11.27 10.38
C THR A 8 -0.69 10.00 10.03
N LEU A 9 -1.59 10.08 9.05
CA LEU A 9 -2.34 8.92 8.56
C LEU A 9 -1.40 7.87 7.94
N VAL A 10 -0.47 8.28 7.08
CA VAL A 10 0.48 7.36 6.43
C VAL A 10 1.35 6.64 7.46
N VAL A 11 1.87 7.37 8.45
CA VAL A 11 2.69 6.80 9.53
C VAL A 11 1.89 5.81 10.39
N ALA A 12 0.61 6.08 10.65
CA ALA A 12 -0.25 5.18 11.41
C ALA A 12 -0.68 3.94 10.62
N VAL A 13 -1.01 4.09 9.33
CA VAL A 13 -1.58 3.02 8.50
C VAL A 13 -0.51 2.07 7.96
N ALA A 14 0.67 2.56 7.59
CA ALA A 14 1.70 1.76 6.96
C ALA A 14 2.19 0.53 7.77
N PRO A 15 2.39 0.57 9.10
CA PRO A 15 2.84 -0.61 9.84
C PRO A 15 1.75 -1.67 10.02
N ILE A 16 0.50 -1.25 10.22
CA ILE A 16 -0.62 -2.15 10.58
C ILE A 16 -1.39 -2.60 9.34
N GLY A 17 -1.53 -1.73 8.34
CA GLY A 17 -2.33 -1.96 7.15
C GLY A 17 -1.97 -3.23 6.36
N PRO A 18 -0.69 -3.57 6.15
CA PRO A 18 -0.32 -4.81 5.47
C PRO A 18 -0.72 -6.09 6.21
N LEU A 19 -0.95 -6.04 7.53
CA LEU A 19 -1.46 -7.20 8.30
C LEU A 19 -2.97 -7.40 8.13
N LEU A 20 -3.71 -6.33 7.81
CA LEU A 20 -5.16 -6.35 7.70
C LEU A 20 -5.65 -6.56 6.27
N LEU A 21 -4.79 -6.29 5.29
CA LEU A 21 -5.11 -6.39 3.86
C LEU A 21 -4.70 -7.74 3.29
N ARG A 22 -5.28 -8.06 2.12
CA ARG A 22 -4.93 -9.24 1.34
C ARG A 22 -3.47 -9.18 0.90
N ASP A 23 -2.90 -10.34 0.55
CA ASP A 23 -1.55 -10.41 -0.01
C ASP A 23 -1.43 -9.52 -1.26
N PRO A 24 -0.54 -8.51 -1.25
CA PRO A 24 -0.40 -7.53 -2.33
C PRO A 24 0.24 -8.11 -3.60
N THR A 25 0.82 -9.30 -3.53
CA THR A 25 1.55 -9.93 -4.65
C THR A 25 0.70 -10.95 -5.41
N VAL A 26 -0.37 -11.43 -4.79
CA VAL A 26 -1.26 -12.45 -5.35
C VAL A 26 -1.99 -11.92 -6.58
N GLN A 27 -1.79 -12.60 -7.71
CA GLN A 27 -2.36 -12.25 -9.01
C GLN A 27 -3.71 -12.92 -9.25
N ASP A 28 -4.64 -12.20 -9.85
CA ASP A 28 -5.95 -12.70 -10.25
C ASP A 28 -6.26 -12.32 -11.70
N LEU A 29 -5.93 -13.20 -12.64
CA LEU A 29 -6.10 -12.92 -14.08
C LEU A 29 -7.57 -12.77 -14.51
N LEU A 30 -8.53 -13.19 -13.67
CA LEU A 30 -9.96 -13.00 -13.93
C LEU A 30 -10.43 -11.60 -13.56
N SER A 31 -9.68 -10.90 -12.71
CA SER A 31 -10.00 -9.56 -12.20
C SER A 31 -8.99 -8.54 -12.70
N VAL A 32 -8.63 -8.55 -13.98
CA VAL A 32 -7.66 -7.60 -14.57
C VAL A 32 -8.34 -6.27 -14.90
N LEU A 33 -7.68 -5.15 -14.55
CA LEU A 33 -8.17 -3.78 -14.82
C LEU A 33 -9.60 -3.51 -14.33
N HIS A 34 -10.01 -4.19 -13.25
CA HIS A 34 -11.26 -3.92 -12.58
C HIS A 34 -11.27 -2.50 -11.98
N PRO A 35 -12.34 -1.72 -12.19
CA PRO A 35 -12.45 -0.38 -11.63
C PRO A 35 -12.61 -0.39 -10.10
N PRO A 36 -12.47 0.76 -9.43
CA PRO A 36 -12.66 0.89 -7.99
C PRO A 36 -14.05 0.40 -7.52
N LEU A 37 -14.12 -0.07 -6.27
CA LEU A 37 -15.33 -0.56 -5.60
C LEU A 37 -16.04 -1.71 -6.34
N THR A 38 -15.31 -2.49 -7.14
CA THR A 38 -15.87 -3.65 -7.82
C THR A 38 -15.67 -4.93 -7.04
N GLN A 39 -16.63 -5.84 -7.18
CA GLN A 39 -16.50 -7.22 -6.73
C GLN A 39 -15.80 -8.03 -7.81
N GLY A 40 -14.70 -8.69 -7.46
CA GLY A 40 -14.06 -9.69 -8.30
C GLY A 40 -13.88 -11.01 -7.57
N SER A 41 -13.04 -11.90 -8.11
CA SER A 41 -13.02 -13.31 -7.68
C SER A 41 -12.59 -13.51 -6.22
N ARG A 42 -11.81 -12.57 -5.68
CA ARG A 42 -11.27 -12.62 -4.31
C ARG A 42 -11.94 -11.65 -3.32
N GLY A 43 -13.07 -11.07 -3.73
CA GLY A 43 -13.86 -10.12 -2.94
C GLY A 43 -13.87 -8.72 -3.54
N ILE A 44 -14.11 -7.72 -2.69
CA ILE A 44 -14.24 -6.33 -3.12
C ILE A 44 -12.86 -5.68 -3.26
N TYR A 45 -12.58 -5.11 -4.43
CA TYR A 45 -11.40 -4.31 -4.75
C TYR A 45 -11.71 -2.84 -4.55
N LEU A 46 -11.35 -2.30 -3.38
CA LEU A 46 -11.67 -0.92 -2.98
C LEU A 46 -11.12 0.12 -3.97
N LEU A 47 -9.84 -0.02 -4.35
CA LEU A 47 -9.19 0.85 -5.34
C LEU A 47 -9.08 0.21 -6.74
N GLY A 48 -9.70 -0.96 -6.94
CA GLY A 48 -9.59 -1.72 -8.18
C GLY A 48 -8.31 -2.56 -8.25
N THR A 49 -7.98 -2.99 -9.46
CA THR A 49 -6.87 -3.93 -9.73
C THR A 49 -5.95 -3.43 -10.84
N ASP A 50 -4.71 -3.89 -10.86
CA ASP A 50 -3.76 -3.59 -11.94
C ASP A 50 -3.87 -4.55 -13.16
N GLN A 51 -2.92 -4.43 -14.10
CA GLN A 51 -2.82 -5.28 -15.31
C GLN A 51 -2.60 -6.77 -15.02
N LEU A 52 -2.21 -7.12 -13.79
CA LEU A 52 -2.01 -8.50 -13.35
C LEU A 52 -3.11 -8.93 -12.36
N GLY A 53 -4.16 -8.11 -12.21
CA GLY A 53 -5.30 -8.36 -11.35
C GLY A 53 -5.00 -8.30 -9.85
N ARG A 54 -3.92 -7.62 -9.45
CA ARG A 54 -3.56 -7.47 -8.03
C ARG A 54 -4.34 -6.32 -7.40
N ASP A 55 -4.71 -6.48 -6.13
CA ASP A 55 -5.42 -5.48 -5.34
C ASP A 55 -4.58 -4.21 -5.16
N LEU A 56 -5.03 -3.08 -5.74
CA LEU A 56 -4.30 -1.82 -5.69
C LEU A 56 -4.18 -1.23 -4.28
N LEU A 57 -5.19 -1.43 -3.41
CA LEU A 57 -5.13 -0.92 -2.04
C LEU A 57 -4.07 -1.65 -1.23
N ALA A 58 -4.06 -2.98 -1.32
CA ALA A 58 -3.03 -3.79 -0.67
C ALA A 58 -1.63 -3.42 -1.16
N ARG A 59 -1.45 -3.21 -2.47
CA ARG A 59 -0.17 -2.78 -3.06
C ARG A 59 0.27 -1.39 -2.60
N LEU A 60 -0.65 -0.44 -2.51
CA LEU A 60 -0.34 0.91 -2.04
C LEU A 60 0.07 0.89 -0.56
N VAL A 61 -0.69 0.20 0.29
CA VAL A 61 -0.41 0.15 1.73
C VAL A 61 0.89 -0.59 2.05
N SER A 62 1.14 -1.71 1.37
CA SER A 62 2.42 -2.43 1.49
C SER A 62 3.60 -1.60 0.94
N GLY A 63 3.41 -0.86 -0.15
CA GLY A 63 4.39 0.07 -0.69
C GLY A 63 4.72 1.21 0.29
N MET A 64 3.71 1.78 0.95
CA MET A 64 3.91 2.83 1.96
C MET A 64 4.80 2.35 3.12
N ARG A 65 4.60 1.13 3.61
CA ARG A 65 5.46 0.52 4.65
C ARG A 65 6.91 0.45 4.22
N THR A 66 7.16 -0.09 3.03
CA THR A 66 8.51 -0.25 2.50
C THR A 66 9.19 1.10 2.29
N SER A 67 8.49 2.09 1.72
CA SER A 67 9.02 3.44 1.53
C SER A 67 9.39 4.11 2.85
N LEU A 68 8.53 4.01 3.88
CA LEU A 68 8.84 4.55 5.20
C LEU A 68 10.08 3.90 5.80
N LEU A 69 10.20 2.57 5.74
CA LEU A 69 11.37 1.87 6.26
C LEU A 69 12.66 2.31 5.57
N ILE A 70 12.64 2.43 4.23
CA ILE A 70 13.81 2.85 3.45
C ILE A 70 14.19 4.30 3.80
N THR A 71 13.24 5.23 3.77
CA THR A 71 13.52 6.65 4.03
C THR A 71 13.94 6.88 5.48
N SER A 72 13.28 6.26 6.46
CA SER A 72 13.68 6.35 7.87
C SER A 72 15.09 5.80 8.08
N SER A 73 15.44 4.67 7.46
CA SER A 73 16.79 4.12 7.55
C SER A 73 17.84 5.04 6.93
N ALA A 74 17.55 5.62 5.75
CA ALA A 74 18.44 6.55 5.08
C ALA A 74 18.70 7.82 5.92
N VAL A 75 17.67 8.38 6.55
CA VAL A 75 17.80 9.56 7.44
C VAL A 75 18.62 9.22 8.67
N LEU A 76 18.40 8.07 9.30
CA LEU A 76 19.17 7.63 10.47
C LEU A 76 20.65 7.47 10.12
N ILE A 77 20.97 6.77 9.03
CA ILE A 77 22.34 6.57 8.58
C ILE A 77 23.00 7.90 8.23
N GLY A 78 22.31 8.75 7.46
CA GLY A 78 22.80 10.06 7.06
C GLY A 78 23.06 10.98 8.27
N GLY A 79 22.20 10.93 9.30
CA GLY A 79 22.40 11.70 10.53
C GLY A 79 23.47 11.15 11.47
N ILE A 80 23.87 9.88 11.34
CA ILE A 80 24.97 9.28 12.12
C ILE A 80 26.33 9.52 11.45
N ILE A 81 26.38 9.45 10.12
CA ILE A 81 27.63 9.56 9.34
C ILE A 81 27.95 11.02 8.99
N GLY A 82 26.92 11.81 8.67
CA GLY A 82 27.03 13.20 8.21
C GLY A 82 27.42 14.19 9.28
#